data_AF-A0AAW5WGC7-F1
#
_entry.id   AF-A0AAW5WGC7-F1
#
_cell.length_a   1.000
_cell.length_b   1.000
_cell.length_c   1.000
_cell.angle_alpha   90.00
_cell.angle_beta   90.00
_cell.angle_gamma   90.00
#
_symmetry.space_group_name_H-M   'P 1'
#
loop_
_entity.id
_entity.type
_entity.pdbx_description
1 polymer ?
#
loop_
_entity_poly.entity_id
_entity_poly.type
_entity_poly.pdbx_seq_one_letter_code
_entity_poly.pdbx_strand_id
1 'polypeptide(L)'
;MTFYVYRQNNSGGYFVEDENVSAHVIIEAENEAQADIKFDEIIDKKSEYTTYCPCCGKRWSGVDETYQNVEVDSAVAEQLKKHRYYDKAVLYMADGTKKKIPWLMYGMYQYLREE
;
A
#
# COMPACT_ATOMS: atom_id res chain seq x y z
N MET A 1 -16.13 1.67 -6.10
CA MET A 1 -15.31 1.04 -5.05
C MET A 1 -14.23 2.02 -4.65
N THR A 2 -13.62 1.85 -3.49
CA THR A 2 -12.56 2.71 -2.99
C THR A 2 -11.28 1.90 -2.84
N PHE A 3 -10.15 2.54 -3.09
CA PHE A 3 -8.84 1.97 -2.82
C PHE A 3 -8.37 2.40 -1.43
N TYR A 4 -8.26 1.45 -0.52
CA TYR A 4 -7.80 1.64 0.85
C TYR A 4 -6.31 1.34 0.92
N VAL A 5 -5.53 2.31 1.40
CA VAL A 5 -4.07 2.26 1.43
C VAL A 5 -3.61 1.96 2.84
N TYR A 6 -2.86 0.88 3.00
CA TYR A 6 -2.20 0.49 4.24
C TYR A 6 -0.71 0.76 4.09
N ARG A 7 -0.14 1.49 5.05
CA ARG A 7 1.29 1.85 5.04
C ARG A 7 2.04 1.15 6.16
N GLN A 8 3.19 0.57 5.83
CA GLN A 8 4.13 0.05 6.82
C GLN A 8 4.77 1.20 7.60
N ASN A 9 4.78 1.06 8.91
CA ASN A 9 5.78 1.70 9.75
C ASN A 9 7.14 0.99 9.53
N ASN A 10 8.24 1.75 9.40
CA ASN A 10 9.59 1.20 9.22
C ASN A 10 10.16 0.62 10.53
N SER A 11 9.36 -0.14 11.27
CA SER A 11 9.67 -0.65 12.60
C SER A 11 10.94 -1.51 12.57
N GLY A 12 11.94 -1.14 13.38
CA GLY A 12 13.27 -1.76 13.34
C GLY A 12 14.17 -1.27 12.21
N GLY A 13 13.80 -0.21 11.48
CA GLY A 13 14.61 0.44 10.45
C GLY A 13 14.51 -0.18 9.06
N TYR A 14 13.49 -1.00 8.80
CA TYR A 14 13.29 -1.65 7.50
C TYR A 14 11.80 -1.84 7.17
N PHE A 15 11.51 -2.09 5.89
CA PHE A 15 10.19 -2.54 5.40
C PHE A 15 10.24 -4.02 5.06
N VAL A 16 9.14 -4.73 5.27
CA VAL A 16 9.00 -6.13 4.86
C VAL A 16 8.43 -6.15 3.46
N GLU A 17 9.12 -6.77 2.50
CA GLU A 17 8.72 -6.69 1.09
C GLU A 17 8.84 -8.04 0.40
N ASP A 18 7.79 -8.43 -0.31
CA ASP A 18 7.78 -9.56 -1.22
C ASP A 18 6.70 -9.39 -2.31
N GLU A 19 6.14 -10.49 -2.81
CA GLU A 19 5.05 -10.49 -3.79
C GLU A 19 3.65 -10.17 -3.22
N ASN A 20 3.51 -10.12 -1.89
CA ASN A 20 2.25 -9.90 -1.18
C ASN A 20 2.23 -8.58 -0.41
N VAL A 21 3.38 -8.13 0.10
CA VAL A 21 3.50 -6.85 0.81
C VAL A 21 4.64 -6.00 0.26
N SER A 22 4.48 -4.69 0.40
CA SER A 22 5.54 -3.68 0.24
C SER A 22 5.26 -2.55 1.23
N ALA A 23 6.03 -1.46 1.24
CA ALA A 23 5.80 -0.33 2.14
C ALA A 23 4.34 0.19 2.07
N HIS A 24 3.68 0.00 0.92
CA HIS A 24 2.24 0.17 0.78
C HIS A 24 1.55 -1.09 0.23
N VAL A 25 0.42 -1.44 0.84
CA VAL A 25 -0.55 -2.41 0.34
C VAL A 25 -1.84 -1.66 0.05
N ILE A 26 -2.42 -1.86 -1.12
CA ILE A 26 -3.62 -1.16 -1.57
C ILE A 26 -4.69 -2.21 -1.87
N ILE A 27 -5.89 -2.01 -1.32
CA ILE A 27 -7.00 -2.94 -1.46
C ILE A 27 -8.20 -2.19 -2.03
N GLU A 28 -8.73 -2.66 -3.14
CA GLU A 28 -10.02 -2.23 -3.67
C GLU A 28 -11.15 -2.94 -2.92
N ALA A 29 -12.07 -2.18 -2.34
CA ALA A 29 -13.21 -2.72 -1.60
C ALA A 29 -14.41 -1.76 -1.63
N GLU A 30 -15.59 -2.25 -1.24
CA GLU A 30 -16.80 -1.42 -1.12
C GLU A 30 -16.76 -0.50 0.09
N ASN A 31 -16.14 -0.97 1.19
CA ASN A 31 -16.02 -0.25 2.45
C ASN A 31 -14.73 -0.67 3.20
N GLU A 32 -14.34 0.14 4.20
CA GLU A 32 -13.13 -0.07 4.99
C GLU A 32 -13.11 -1.42 5.72
N ALA A 33 -14.25 -1.87 6.26
CA ALA A 33 -14.33 -3.16 6.95
C ALA A 33 -14.01 -4.35 6.03
N GLN A 34 -14.46 -4.33 4.77
CA GLN A 34 -14.07 -5.34 3.78
C GLN A 34 -12.57 -5.27 3.44
N ALA A 35 -12.02 -4.05 3.34
CA ALA A 35 -10.60 -3.86 3.10
C ALA A 35 -9.76 -4.42 4.26
N ASP A 36 -10.17 -4.17 5.50
CA ASP A 36 -9.48 -4.65 6.70
C ASP A 36 -9.49 -6.17 6.79
N ILE A 37 -10.63 -6.81 6.54
CA ILE A 37 -10.72 -8.28 6.46
C ILE A 37 -9.70 -8.80 5.44
N LYS A 38 -9.64 -8.19 4.25
CA LYS A 38 -8.71 -8.62 3.21
C LYS A 38 -7.26 -8.37 3.59
N PHE A 39 -6.99 -7.25 4.27
CA PHE A 39 -5.67 -6.89 4.75
C PHE A 39 -5.16 -7.89 5.79
N ASP A 40 -5.99 -8.21 6.78
CA ASP A 40 -5.70 -9.20 7.82
C ASP A 40 -5.41 -10.58 7.20
N GLU A 41 -6.23 -11.03 6.24
CA GLU A 41 -5.97 -12.26 5.48
C GLU A 41 -4.59 -12.28 4.81
N ILE A 42 -4.06 -11.13 4.39
CA ILE A 42 -2.74 -11.04 3.75
C ILE A 42 -1.64 -11.10 4.81
N ILE A 43 -1.74 -10.28 5.86
CA ILE A 43 -0.68 -10.14 6.87
C ILE A 43 -0.58 -11.34 7.81
N ASP A 44 -1.66 -12.11 7.99
CA ASP A 44 -1.66 -13.33 8.81
C ASP A 44 -0.96 -14.52 8.15
N LYS A 45 -0.66 -14.45 6.85
CA LYS A 45 0.02 -15.55 6.13
C LYS A 45 1.42 -15.82 6.62
N LYS A 46 2.11 -14.82 7.16
CA LYS A 46 3.48 -14.93 7.65
C LYS A 46 3.72 -14.02 8.85
N SER A 47 4.32 -14.55 9.90
CA SER A 47 4.66 -13.78 11.11
C SER A 47 5.62 -12.61 10.83
N GLU A 48 6.42 -12.69 9.78
CA GLU A 48 7.34 -11.61 9.39
C GLU A 48 6.60 -10.32 9.01
N TYR A 49 5.39 -10.40 8.44
CA TYR A 49 4.60 -9.24 8.04
C TYR A 49 4.09 -8.43 9.22
N THR A 50 3.95 -9.04 10.39
CA THR A 50 3.42 -8.40 11.59
C THR A 50 4.48 -8.16 12.65
N THR A 51 5.66 -8.77 12.52
CA THR A 51 6.79 -8.57 13.45
C THR A 51 7.24 -7.09 13.49
N TYR A 52 7.46 -6.56 14.69
CA TYR A 52 7.81 -5.14 14.90
C TYR A 52 8.76 -4.95 16.10
N CYS A 53 9.55 -3.86 16.11
CA CYS A 53 10.26 -3.45 17.34
C CYS A 53 9.24 -2.81 18.30
N PRO A 54 9.12 -3.30 19.55
CA PRO A 54 8.28 -2.65 20.56
C PRO A 54 8.61 -1.17 20.77
N CYS A 55 9.89 -0.80 20.56
CA CYS A 55 10.40 0.55 20.65
C CYS A 55 9.93 1.49 19.53
N CYS A 56 9.70 0.96 18.32
CA CYS A 56 9.36 1.74 17.13
C CYS A 56 7.85 1.77 16.85
N GLY A 57 7.08 0.92 17.54
CA GLY A 57 5.65 0.74 17.30
C GLY A 57 5.34 -0.36 16.29
N LYS A 58 4.05 -0.70 16.18
CA LYS A 58 3.53 -1.75 15.30
C LYS A 58 3.87 -1.47 13.84
N ARG A 59 3.99 -2.55 13.05
CA ARG A 59 4.23 -2.49 11.61
C ARG A 59 3.09 -1.82 10.85
N TRP A 60 1.86 -2.03 11.30
CA TRP A 60 0.65 -1.57 10.65
C TRP A 60 -0.29 -0.94 11.68
N SER A 61 -1.07 0.05 11.25
CA SER A 61 -2.01 0.81 12.09
C SER A 61 -3.42 0.91 11.51
N GLY A 62 -3.72 0.16 10.44
CA GLY A 62 -4.97 0.25 9.67
C GLY A 62 -4.80 1.09 8.40
N VAL A 63 -5.92 1.58 7.87
CA VAL A 63 -5.94 2.44 6.67
C VAL A 63 -5.25 3.78 6.96
N ASP A 64 -4.30 4.14 6.11
CA ASP A 64 -3.55 5.41 6.15
C ASP A 64 -4.21 6.45 5.24
N GLU A 65 -4.64 6.05 4.04
CA GLU A 65 -5.24 6.94 3.03
C GLU A 65 -6.29 6.20 2.18
N THR A 66 -7.16 6.94 1.50
CA THR A 66 -8.12 6.39 0.53
C THR A 66 -8.10 7.14 -0.80
N TYR A 67 -8.34 6.42 -1.89
CA TYR A 67 -8.36 6.95 -3.25
C TYR A 67 -9.57 6.41 -4.04
N GLN A 68 -10.10 7.20 -4.97
CA GLN A 68 -11.12 6.74 -5.93
C GLN A 68 -10.50 6.02 -7.13
N ASN A 69 -9.24 6.34 -7.45
CA ASN A 69 -8.47 5.70 -8.51
C ASN A 69 -6.99 5.61 -8.10
N VAL A 70 -6.32 4.54 -8.52
CA VAL A 70 -4.88 4.32 -8.33
C VAL A 70 -4.14 4.03 -9.63
N GLU A 71 -4.83 4.16 -10.77
CA GLU A 71 -4.20 4.06 -12.08
C GLU A 71 -3.27 5.25 -12.32
N VAL A 72 -2.05 4.92 -12.73
CA VAL A 72 -1.00 5.88 -13.04
C VAL A 72 -0.71 5.77 -14.53
N ASP A 73 -0.95 6.86 -15.27
CA ASP A 73 -0.57 6.91 -16.68
C ASP A 73 0.92 6.64 -16.88
N SER A 74 1.29 6.06 -18.02
CA SER A 74 2.67 5.72 -18.35
C SER A 74 3.65 6.90 -18.23
N ALA A 75 3.26 8.11 -18.65
CA ALA A 75 4.12 9.29 -18.54
C ALA A 75 4.32 9.69 -17.08
N VAL A 76 3.26 9.63 -16.27
CA VAL A 76 3.34 9.88 -14.82
C VAL A 76 4.20 8.80 -14.16
N ALA A 77 4.03 7.53 -14.50
CA ALA A 77 4.83 6.44 -13.96
C ALA A 77 6.35 6.63 -14.22
N GLU A 78 6.73 7.12 -15.40
CA GLU A 78 8.13 7.48 -15.70
C GLU A 78 8.63 8.69 -14.91
N GLN A 79 7.75 9.63 -14.56
CA GLN A 79 8.08 10.74 -13.66
C GLN A 79 8.28 10.24 -12.22
N LEU A 80 7.37 9.39 -11.73
CA LEU A 80 7.44 8.83 -10.38
C LEU A 80 8.77 8.10 -10.16
N LYS A 81 9.26 7.33 -11.15
CA LYS A 81 10.55 6.62 -11.08
C LYS A 81 11.76 7.52 -10.79
N LYS A 82 11.67 8.82 -11.09
CA LYS A 82 12.74 9.80 -10.85
C LYS A 82 12.59 10.50 -9.50
N HIS A 83 11.47 10.28 -8.80
CA HIS A 83 11.18 10.92 -7.54
C HIS A 83 11.95 10.27 -6.39
N ARG A 84 12.44 11.07 -5.44
CA ARG A 84 13.23 10.57 -4.28
C ARG A 84 12.48 9.59 -3.37
N TYR A 85 11.14 9.61 -3.43
CA TYR A 85 10.27 8.73 -2.66
C TYR A 85 9.62 7.65 -3.53
N TYR A 86 10.19 7.40 -4.71
CA TYR A 86 9.71 6.34 -5.58
C TYR A 86 9.74 4.99 -4.88
N ASP A 87 8.65 4.26 -5.02
CA ASP A 87 8.52 2.89 -4.56
C ASP A 87 7.50 2.15 -5.45
N LYS A 88 7.10 0.95 -5.05
CA LYS A 88 5.99 0.21 -5.63
C LYS A 88 5.01 -0.20 -4.54
N ALA A 89 3.73 -0.11 -4.82
CA ALA A 89 2.71 -0.69 -3.94
C ALA A 89 2.29 -2.06 -4.45
N VAL A 90 1.83 -2.94 -3.55
CA VAL A 90 1.11 -4.16 -3.93
C VAL A 90 -0.39 -3.85 -3.94
N LEU A 91 -1.02 -3.97 -5.10
CA LEU A 91 -2.44 -3.73 -5.31
C LEU A 91 -3.20 -5.05 -5.37
N TYR A 92 -4.28 -5.14 -4.59
CA TYR A 92 -5.28 -6.19 -4.58
C TYR A 92 -6.62 -5.61 -5.05
N MET A 93 -7.10 -6.08 -6.20
CA MET A 93 -8.39 -5.70 -6.77
C MET A 93 -9.51 -6.58 -6.21
N ALA A 94 -10.75 -6.09 -6.24
CA ALA A 94 -11.92 -6.83 -5.76
C ALA A 94 -12.21 -8.09 -6.60
N ASP A 95 -11.78 -8.09 -7.88
CA ASP A 95 -11.91 -9.25 -8.78
C ASP A 95 -10.87 -10.36 -8.54
N GLY A 96 -9.98 -10.18 -7.55
CA GLY A 96 -8.90 -11.11 -7.22
C GLY A 96 -7.57 -10.83 -7.94
N THR A 97 -7.50 -9.84 -8.83
CA THR A 97 -6.26 -9.42 -9.47
C THR A 97 -5.26 -8.89 -8.43
N LYS A 98 -4.01 -9.37 -8.52
CA LYS A 98 -2.89 -8.88 -7.71
C LYS A 98 -1.76 -8.38 -8.61
N LYS A 99 -1.28 -7.16 -8.42
CA LYS A 99 -0.14 -6.61 -9.17
C LYS A 99 0.67 -5.59 -8.37
N LYS A 100 1.94 -5.40 -8.73
CA LYS A 100 2.74 -4.26 -8.25
C LYS A 100 2.52 -3.06 -9.16
N ILE A 101 2.30 -1.89 -8.57
CA ILE A 101 2.11 -0.63 -9.31
C ILE A 101 3.17 0.41 -8.91
N PRO A 102 3.56 1.33 -9.80
CA PRO A 102 4.37 2.50 -9.44
C PRO A 102 3.67 3.30 -8.34
N TRP A 103 4.41 3.69 -7.30
CA TRP A 103 3.85 4.44 -6.19
C TRP A 103 4.88 5.41 -5.62
N LEU A 104 4.43 6.32 -4.76
CA LEU A 104 5.31 7.13 -3.92
C LEU A 104 5.05 6.81 -2.46
N MET A 105 6.12 6.67 -1.68
CA MET A 105 6.01 6.54 -0.23
C MET A 105 5.34 7.77 0.40
N TYR A 106 5.54 8.95 -0.20
CA TYR A 106 4.93 10.20 0.20
C TYR A 106 4.56 11.04 -1.02
N GLY A 107 3.40 11.69 -0.98
CA GLY A 107 2.98 12.67 -1.98
C GLY A 107 2.21 12.10 -3.16
N MET A 108 1.72 10.85 -3.09
CA MET A 108 0.98 10.24 -4.20
C MET A 108 -0.29 11.03 -4.57
N TYR A 109 -0.93 11.68 -3.60
CA TYR A 109 -2.06 12.58 -3.79
C TYR A 109 -1.83 13.72 -4.82
N GLN A 110 -0.59 14.05 -5.16
CA GLN A 110 -0.30 15.09 -6.17
C GLN A 110 -0.52 14.58 -7.60
N TYR A 111 -0.57 13.27 -7.79
CA TYR A 111 -0.61 12.61 -9.08
C TYR A 111 -1.94 11.87 -9.35
N LEU A 112 -2.74 11.64 -8.31
CA LEU A 112 -4.00 10.89 -8.38
C LEU A 112 -5.24 11.71 -8.02
N ARG A 113 -5.10 12.99 -7.65
CA ARG A 113 -6.27 13.82 -7.38
C ARG A 113 -7.02 14.07 -8.68
N GLU A 114 -8.31 13.79 -8.65
CA GLU A 114 -9.27 14.29 -9.62
C GLU A 114 -9.32 15.82 -9.48
N GLU A 115 -9.28 16.53 -10.61
CA GLU A 115 -9.52 17.98 -10.68
C GLU A 115 -10.96 18.33 -10.26
#